data_AF-A0A1G0XR16-F1
#
_entry.id   AF-A0A1G0XR16-F1
#
_cell.length_a   1.000
_cell.length_b   1.000
_cell.length_c   1.000
_cell.angle_alpha   90.00
_cell.angle_beta   90.00
_cell.angle_gamma   90.00
#
_symmetry.space_group_name_H-M   'P 1'
#
loop_
_entity.id
_entity.type
_entity.pdbx_description
1 polymer ?
#
loop_
_entity_poly.entity_id
_entity_poly.type
_entity_poly.pdbx_seq_one_letter_code
_entity_poly.pdbx_strand_id
1 'polypeptide(L)'
;MEFVIIGGAALSLHGISRTTLDIDIRISAKETNIRKLISALFDMGLKLDNEDFTLLIDKPELLYGQCISFSVPKGPQIVDVFLDSPSDFKDLVKGSVKLKIKGNDVRVASLDHIRKLKVETGRPLDLADVALIDEFKKLTGF
;
A
#
# COMPACT_ATOMS: atom_id res chain seq x y z
N MET A 1 13.96 -4.79 0.68
CA MET A 1 12.96 -4.51 -0.37
C MET A 1 12.38 -3.14 -0.07
N GLU A 2 12.13 -2.32 -1.08
CA GLU A 2 11.42 -1.05 -0.88
C GLU A 2 9.91 -1.28 -1.05
N PHE A 3 9.11 -0.67 -0.19
CA PHE A 3 7.64 -0.62 -0.27
C PHE A 3 7.20 0.81 0.08
N VAL A 4 5.95 1.15 -0.27
CA VAL A 4 5.31 2.42 0.09
C VAL A 4 3.94 2.12 0.68
N ILE A 5 3.67 2.62 1.90
CA ILE A 5 2.34 2.50 2.54
C ILE A 5 1.38 3.46 1.84
N ILE A 6 0.17 2.96 1.52
CA ILE A 6 -0.90 3.73 0.87
C ILE A 6 -2.20 3.64 1.70
N GLY A 7 -3.33 4.01 1.10
CA GLY A 7 -4.66 3.72 1.64
C GLY A 7 -4.96 4.41 2.97
N GLY A 8 -5.78 3.76 3.81
CA GLY A 8 -6.24 4.32 5.08
C GLY A 8 -5.11 4.50 6.10
N ALA A 9 -4.19 3.54 6.15
CA ALA A 9 -3.02 3.59 7.03
C ALA A 9 -2.11 4.79 6.70
N ALA A 10 -1.92 5.11 5.41
CA ALA A 10 -1.14 6.28 5.01
C ALA A 10 -1.78 7.61 5.46
N LEU A 11 -3.11 7.74 5.43
CA LEU A 11 -3.81 8.93 5.92
C LEU A 11 -3.60 9.13 7.42
N SER A 12 -3.73 8.06 8.21
CA SER A 12 -3.43 8.08 9.65
C SER A 12 -1.97 8.44 9.94
N LEU A 13 -1.01 8.01 9.11
CA LEU A 13 0.40 8.39 9.24
C LEU A 13 0.70 9.85 8.89
N HIS A 14 -0.14 10.51 8.08
CA HIS A 14 -0.11 11.97 7.88
C HIS A 14 -0.83 12.75 8.98
N GLY A 15 -1.47 12.08 9.94
CA GLY A 15 -2.23 12.70 11.04
C GLY A 15 -3.72 12.91 10.77
N ILE A 16 -4.26 12.38 9.66
CA ILE A 16 -5.70 12.40 9.36
C ILE A 16 -6.35 11.21 10.07
N SER A 17 -7.26 11.48 11.02
CA SER A 17 -7.93 10.45 11.83
C SER A 17 -8.87 9.56 10.99
N ARG A 18 -8.36 8.42 10.49
CA ARG A 18 -9.09 7.46 9.64
C ARG A 18 -8.65 6.02 9.92
N THR A 19 -9.51 5.25 10.59
CA THR A 19 -9.28 3.95 11.29
C THR A 19 -7.92 3.23 11.09
N THR A 20 -7.66 2.17 10.31
CA THR A 20 -8.42 1.23 9.45
C THR A 20 -8.27 -0.22 10.00
N LEU A 21 -8.58 -1.28 9.24
CA LEU A 21 -8.36 -2.69 9.69
C LEU A 21 -7.13 -3.38 9.05
N ASP A 22 -6.64 -2.79 7.98
CA ASP A 22 -5.75 -3.34 6.96
C ASP A 22 -4.55 -2.40 6.70
N ILE A 23 -3.45 -2.94 6.17
CA ILE A 23 -2.30 -2.15 5.71
C ILE A 23 -2.14 -2.38 4.20
N ASP A 24 -2.50 -1.37 3.42
CA ASP A 24 -2.19 -1.31 1.99
C ASP A 24 -0.72 -0.92 1.76
N ILE A 25 0.00 -1.71 0.96
CA ILE A 25 1.32 -1.34 0.44
C ILE A 25 1.42 -1.50 -1.08
N ARG A 26 2.29 -0.71 -1.70
CA ARG A 26 2.77 -0.93 -3.07
C ARG A 26 4.21 -1.42 -3.05
N ILE A 27 4.54 -2.33 -3.96
CA ILE A 27 5.92 -2.75 -4.28
C ILE A 27 6.12 -2.79 -5.80
N SER A 28 7.37 -2.66 -6.25
CA SER A 28 7.71 -3.00 -7.64
C SER A 28 7.58 -4.52 -7.84
N ALA A 29 6.73 -4.89 -8.79
CA ALA A 29 6.53 -6.24 -9.30
C ALA A 29 7.83 -6.75 -9.96
N LYS A 30 8.63 -7.42 -9.14
CA LYS A 30 9.84 -8.16 -9.51
C LYS A 30 9.79 -9.46 -8.74
N GLU A 31 10.14 -10.57 -9.37
CA GLU A 31 10.21 -11.89 -8.73
C GLU A 31 10.90 -11.83 -7.35
N THR A 32 12.07 -11.19 -7.29
CA THR A 32 12.88 -11.07 -6.06
C THR A 32 12.24 -10.24 -4.95
N ASN A 33 11.32 -9.32 -5.28
CA ASN A 33 10.54 -8.58 -4.30
C ASN A 33 9.38 -9.44 -3.80
N ILE A 34 8.59 -10.02 -4.71
CA ILE A 34 7.40 -10.83 -4.39
C ILE A 34 7.80 -12.04 -3.53
N ARG A 35 8.88 -12.75 -3.86
CA ARG A 35 9.39 -13.86 -3.02
C ARG A 35 9.83 -13.41 -1.63
N LYS A 36 10.50 -12.25 -1.51
CA LYS A 36 10.93 -11.70 -0.20
C LYS A 36 9.74 -11.24 0.65
N LEU A 37 8.73 -10.65 0.03
CA LEU A 37 7.47 -10.27 0.66
C LEU A 37 6.75 -11.49 1.24
N ILE A 38 6.50 -12.51 0.40
CA ILE A 38 5.80 -13.73 0.80
C ILE A 38 6.54 -14.42 1.96
N SER A 39 7.87 -14.58 1.86
CA SER A 39 8.68 -15.14 2.95
C SER A 39 8.52 -14.36 4.24
N ALA A 40 8.68 -13.03 4.20
CA ALA A 40 8.59 -12.19 5.40
C ALA A 40 7.20 -12.21 6.05
N LEU A 41 6.12 -12.27 5.27
CA LEU A 41 4.76 -12.35 5.80
C LEU A 41 4.41 -13.76 6.32
N PHE A 42 4.97 -14.82 5.72
CA PHE A 42 4.90 -16.19 6.26
C PHE A 42 5.68 -16.34 7.57
N ASP A 43 6.87 -15.72 7.68
CA ASP A 43 7.66 -15.67 8.92
C ASP A 43 6.91 -14.91 10.04
N MET A 44 6.02 -13.97 9.68
CA MET A 44 5.09 -13.29 10.59
C MET A 44 3.82 -14.09 10.91
N GLY A 45 3.68 -15.31 10.37
CA GLY A 45 2.55 -16.20 10.61
C GLY A 45 1.29 -15.89 9.79
N LEU A 46 1.40 -15.07 8.73
CA LEU A 46 0.27 -14.77 7.85
C LEU A 46 0.11 -15.82 6.75
N LYS A 47 -1.14 -16.01 6.32
CA LYS A 47 -1.48 -16.83 5.17
C LYS A 47 -1.63 -15.94 3.93
N LEU A 48 -1.15 -16.43 2.78
CA LEU A 48 -1.48 -15.89 1.47
C LEU A 48 -2.92 -16.32 1.10
N ASP A 49 -3.78 -15.37 0.72
CA ASP A 49 -5.18 -15.66 0.43
C ASP A 49 -5.40 -16.09 -1.03
N ASN A 50 -4.62 -15.55 -1.97
CA ASN A 50 -4.69 -15.83 -3.40
C ASN A 50 -3.43 -16.56 -3.92
N GLU A 51 -3.28 -17.82 -3.49
CA GLU A 51 -2.10 -18.66 -3.76
C GLU A 51 -1.79 -18.88 -5.26
N ASP A 52 -2.78 -18.81 -6.15
CA ASP A 52 -2.61 -18.95 -7.61
C ASP A 52 -1.59 -17.96 -8.21
N PHE A 53 -1.40 -16.79 -7.60
CA PHE A 53 -0.37 -15.83 -7.99
C PHE A 53 1.06 -16.40 -7.96
N THR A 54 1.30 -17.43 -7.14
CA THR A 54 2.62 -18.07 -7.02
C THR A 54 3.07 -18.75 -8.33
N LEU A 55 2.12 -19.13 -9.19
CA LEU A 55 2.35 -19.74 -10.50
C LEU A 55 2.86 -18.76 -11.57
N LEU A 56 2.83 -17.45 -11.27
CA LEU A 56 3.17 -16.36 -12.18
C LEU A 56 4.34 -15.48 -11.67
N ILE A 57 4.96 -15.86 -10.54
CA ILE A 57 6.04 -15.10 -9.91
C ILE A 57 7.29 -14.98 -10.80
N ASP A 58 7.50 -15.94 -11.71
CA ASP A 58 8.56 -15.96 -12.74
C ASP A 58 8.27 -15.03 -13.93
N LYS A 59 7.03 -14.54 -14.07
CA LYS A 59 6.54 -13.63 -15.12
C LYS A 59 5.89 -12.39 -14.50
N PRO A 60 6.65 -11.60 -13.72
CA PRO A 60 6.10 -10.51 -12.90
C PRO A 60 5.39 -9.42 -13.71
N GLU A 61 5.64 -9.30 -15.02
CA GLU A 61 4.93 -8.42 -15.95
C GLU A 61 3.44 -8.77 -16.12
N LEU A 62 3.06 -10.03 -15.93
CA LEU A 62 1.65 -10.46 -15.91
C LEU A 62 0.94 -10.07 -14.60
N LEU A 63 1.70 -9.62 -13.59
CA LEU A 63 1.21 -9.27 -12.27
C LEU A 63 1.06 -7.74 -12.07
N TYR A 64 1.38 -6.94 -13.09
CA TYR A 64 1.24 -5.47 -12.99
C TYR A 64 -0.24 -5.07 -12.77
N GLY A 65 -0.47 -4.18 -11.81
CA GLY A 65 -1.80 -3.72 -11.40
C GLY A 65 -2.61 -4.72 -10.57
N GLN A 66 -2.06 -5.91 -10.27
CA GLN A 66 -2.72 -6.90 -9.43
C GLN A 66 -2.50 -6.64 -7.94
N CYS A 67 -3.31 -7.27 -7.08
CA CYS A 67 -3.15 -7.25 -5.63
C CYS A 67 -2.93 -8.67 -5.09
N ILE A 68 -2.04 -8.80 -4.10
CA ILE A 68 -1.84 -10.01 -3.30
C ILE A 68 -2.28 -9.71 -1.85
N SER A 69 -3.17 -10.53 -1.31
CA SER A 69 -3.78 -10.32 0.00
C SER A 69 -3.30 -11.35 1.02
N PHE A 70 -3.13 -10.91 2.27
CA PHE A 70 -2.69 -11.77 3.37
C PHE A 70 -3.59 -11.64 4.61
N SER A 71 -3.93 -12.78 5.19
CA SER A 71 -4.77 -12.91 6.37
C SER A 71 -4.06 -13.56 7.56
N VAL A 72 -4.59 -13.30 8.75
CA VAL A 72 -4.29 -14.15 9.92
C VAL A 72 -4.99 -15.50 9.72
N PRO A 73 -4.37 -16.65 9.98
CA PRO A 73 -5.02 -17.96 9.85
C PRO A 73 -6.34 -18.04 10.63
N LYS A 74 -7.46 -18.23 9.91
CA LYS A 74 -8.85 -18.20 10.44
C LYS A 74 -9.27 -16.86 11.07
N GLY A 75 -8.58 -15.77 10.72
CA GLY A 75 -8.84 -14.41 11.16
C GLY A 75 -9.06 -13.45 9.98
N PRO A 76 -8.95 -12.13 10.20
CA PRO A 76 -9.15 -11.13 9.16
C PRO A 76 -7.98 -11.08 8.16
N GLN A 77 -8.27 -10.61 6.95
CA GLN A 77 -7.29 -10.02 6.04
C GLN A 77 -6.70 -8.76 6.69
N ILE A 78 -5.38 -8.59 6.65
CA ILE A 78 -4.69 -7.48 7.32
C ILE A 78 -3.62 -6.78 6.48
N VAL A 79 -3.20 -7.34 5.34
CA VAL A 79 -2.25 -6.71 4.43
C VAL A 79 -2.70 -6.93 2.98
N ASP A 80 -2.76 -5.84 2.22
CA ASP A 80 -2.96 -5.85 0.77
C ASP A 80 -1.73 -5.30 0.07
N VAL A 81 -1.26 -6.00 -0.97
CA VAL A 81 0.00 -5.70 -1.64
C VAL A 81 -0.21 -5.53 -3.13
N PHE A 82 -0.25 -4.28 -3.56
CA PHE A 82 -0.40 -3.89 -4.95
C PHE A 82 0.94 -3.97 -5.69
N LEU A 83 0.90 -4.57 -6.87
CA LEU A 83 2.07 -4.91 -7.67
C LEU A 83 2.22 -3.93 -8.83
N ASP A 84 3.12 -2.96 -8.68
CA ASP A 84 3.34 -1.91 -9.67
C ASP A 84 4.47 -2.25 -10.64
N SER A 85 4.38 -1.74 -11.87
CA SER A 85 5.50 -1.84 -12.80
C SER A 85 6.76 -1.16 -12.20
N PRO A 86 7.98 -1.58 -12.57
CA PRO A 86 9.20 -0.97 -12.05
C PRO A 86 9.34 0.54 -12.30
N SER A 87 8.68 1.09 -13.32
CA SER A 87 8.59 2.54 -13.57
C SER A 87 7.60 3.23 -12.63
N ASP A 88 6.36 2.73 -12.55
CA ASP A 88 5.31 3.37 -11.76
C ASP A 88 5.66 3.37 -10.26
N PHE A 89 6.23 2.27 -9.78
CA PHE A 89 6.74 2.18 -8.41
C PHE A 89 7.88 3.16 -8.13
N LYS A 90 8.77 3.40 -9.11
CA LYS A 90 9.88 4.35 -8.95
C LYS A 90 9.37 5.78 -8.84
N ASP A 91 8.35 6.14 -9.60
CA ASP A 91 7.73 7.47 -9.54
C ASP A 91 6.90 7.66 -8.26
N LEU A 92 6.18 6.62 -7.80
CA LEU A 92 5.56 6.60 -6.47
C LEU A 92 6.60 6.79 -5.36
N VAL A 93 7.72 6.07 -5.40
CA VAL A 93 8.82 6.21 -4.44
C VAL A 93 9.41 7.63 -4.46
N LYS A 94 9.54 8.25 -5.63
CA LYS A 94 10.02 9.63 -5.78
C LYS A 94 9.04 10.66 -5.20
N GLY A 95 7.74 10.44 -5.35
CA GLY A 95 6.67 11.28 -4.80
C GLY A 95 6.26 10.98 -3.35
N SER A 96 6.83 9.93 -2.74
CA SER A 96 6.52 9.52 -1.36
C SER A 96 7.23 10.37 -0.31
N VAL A 97 6.63 10.46 0.88
CA VAL A 97 7.21 11.08 2.07
C VAL A 97 7.89 10.01 2.92
N LYS A 98 9.05 10.32 3.51
CA LYS A 98 9.71 9.47 4.52
C LYS A 98 9.28 9.91 5.92
N LEU A 99 8.76 8.98 6.71
CA LEU A 99 8.40 9.18 8.12
C LEU A 99 9.21 8.23 9.01
N LYS A 100 9.55 8.65 10.23
CA LYS A 100 10.22 7.79 11.21
C LYS A 100 9.19 7.06 12.08
N ILE A 101 9.12 5.74 11.93
CA ILE A 101 8.23 4.86 12.71
C ILE A 101 9.08 3.90 13.54
N LYS A 102 9.02 4.00 14.87
CA LYS A 102 9.84 3.21 15.82
C LYS A 102 11.34 3.21 15.44
N GLY A 103 11.86 4.36 15.03
CA GLY A 103 13.26 4.55 14.60
C GLY A 103 13.57 4.20 13.13
N ASN A 104 12.68 3.51 12.43
CA ASN A 104 12.86 3.10 11.04
C ASN A 104 12.33 4.17 10.07
N ASP A 105 13.04 4.41 8.97
CA ASP A 105 12.54 5.25 7.87
C ASP A 105 11.56 4.44 7.01
N VAL A 106 10.29 4.84 7.03
CA VAL A 106 9.19 4.21 6.27
C VAL A 106 8.70 5.19 5.22
N ARG A 107 8.44 4.70 4.00
CA ARG A 107 7.84 5.51 2.92
C ARG A 107 6.32 5.41 2.96
N VAL A 108 5.68 6.56 2.82
CA VAL A 108 4.23 6.73 2.79
C VAL A 108 3.87 7.56 1.56
N ALA A 109 2.84 7.18 0.81
CA ALA A 109 2.37 7.97 -0.32
C ALA A 109 2.00 9.40 0.13
N SER A 110 2.28 10.40 -0.71
CA SER A 110 1.87 11.78 -0.40
C SER A 110 0.34 11.93 -0.41
N LEU A 111 -0.18 12.92 0.33
CA LEU A 111 -1.61 13.22 0.35
C LEU A 111 -2.17 13.45 -1.05
N ASP A 112 -1.44 14.14 -1.94
CA ASP A 112 -1.86 14.37 -3.32
C ASP A 112 -1.95 13.08 -4.14
N HIS A 113 -1.03 12.13 -3.94
CA HIS A 113 -1.08 10.83 -4.60
C HIS A 113 -2.26 9.99 -4.10
N ILE A 114 -2.48 9.95 -2.78
CA ILE A 114 -3.62 9.23 -2.18
C ILE A 114 -4.94 9.84 -2.67
N ARG A 115 -5.05 11.17 -2.66
CA ARG A 115 -6.21 11.92 -3.15
C ARG A 115 -6.51 11.59 -4.61
N LYS A 116 -5.49 11.62 -5.48
CA LYS A 116 -5.63 11.30 -6.91
C LYS A 116 -6.23 9.90 -7.10
N LEU A 117 -5.62 8.87 -6.52
CA LEU A 117 -6.10 7.48 -6.65
C LEU A 117 -7.53 7.30 -6.12
N LYS A 118 -7.88 8.00 -5.03
CA LYS A 118 -9.23 7.95 -4.45
C LYS A 118 -10.29 8.64 -5.30
N VAL A 119 -9.96 9.76 -5.96
CA VAL A 119 -10.84 10.39 -6.96
C VAL A 119 -11.04 9.46 -8.16
N GLU A 120 -9.99 8.79 -8.63
CA GLU A 120 -10.05 7.83 -9.75
C GLU A 120 -10.85 6.57 -9.41
N THR A 121 -10.80 6.11 -8.15
CA THR A 121 -11.52 4.91 -7.67
C THR A 121 -13.00 5.19 -7.34
N GLY A 122 -13.32 6.37 -6.81
CA GLY A 122 -14.68 6.89 -6.72
C GLY A 122 -15.66 6.18 -5.77
N ARG A 123 -15.23 5.21 -4.94
CA ARG A 123 -16.12 4.58 -3.94
C ARG A 123 -16.57 5.62 -2.89
N PRO A 124 -17.74 5.46 -2.26
CA PRO A 124 -18.23 6.42 -1.26
C PRO A 124 -17.23 6.74 -0.13
N LEU A 125 -16.50 5.72 0.33
CA LEU A 125 -15.44 5.87 1.35
C LEU A 125 -14.20 6.61 0.81
N ASP A 126 -13.84 6.41 -0.47
CA ASP A 126 -12.73 7.14 -1.09
C ASP A 126 -13.06 8.62 -1.26
N LEU A 127 -14.30 8.96 -1.60
CA LEU A 127 -14.77 10.35 -1.68
C LEU A 127 -14.81 11.03 -0.29
N ALA A 128 -15.19 10.30 0.76
CA ALA A 128 -15.10 10.79 2.14
C ALA A 128 -13.64 11.05 2.56
N ASP A 129 -12.74 10.12 2.27
CA ASP A 129 -11.30 10.27 2.53
C ASP A 129 -10.70 11.45 1.72
N VAL A 130 -11.16 11.71 0.49
CA VAL A 130 -10.76 12.91 -0.31
C VAL A 130 -11.18 14.21 0.38
N ALA A 131 -12.39 14.27 0.93
CA ALA A 131 -12.85 15.43 1.69
C ALA A 131 -11.99 15.69 2.93
N LEU A 132 -11.60 14.64 3.67
CA LEU A 132 -10.69 14.73 4.81
C LEU A 132 -9.29 15.24 4.40
N ILE A 133 -8.76 14.80 3.26
CA ILE A 133 -7.49 15.32 2.73
C ILE A 133 -7.61 16.82 2.41
N ASP A 134 -8.67 17.23 1.71
CA ASP A 134 -8.89 18.62 1.31
C ASP A 134 -9.11 19.57 2.50
N GLU A 135 -9.73 19.09 3.58
CA GLU A 135 -9.85 19.83 4.84
C GLU A 135 -8.49 19.92 5.56
N PHE A 136 -7.77 18.81 5.68
CA PHE A 136 -6.47 18.76 6.35
C PHE A 136 -5.44 19.69 5.69
N LYS A 137 -5.35 19.69 4.35
CA LYS A 137 -4.44 20.58 3.62
C LYS A 137 -4.75 22.06 3.88
N LYS A 138 -6.03 22.45 3.88
CA LYS A 138 -6.46 23.84 4.20
C LYS A 138 -6.07 24.28 5.62
N LEU A 139 -6.15 23.37 6.60
CA LEU A 139 -5.82 23.67 8.00
C LEU A 139 -4.30 23.72 8.27
N THR A 140 -3.50 22.99 7.48
CA THR A 140 -2.06 22.81 7.76
C THR A 140 -1.13 23.54 6.80
N GLY A 141 -1.63 24.05 5.67
CA GLY A 141 -0.82 24.73 4.65
C GLY A 141 0.04 23.80 3.79
N PHE A 142 -0.30 22.51 3.75
CA PHE A 142 0.28 21.48 2.86
C PHE A 142 -0.27 21.55 1.42
#